data_AF-A0A932SS66-F1
#
_entry.id   AF-A0A932SS66-F1
#
_cell.length_a   1.000
_cell.length_b   1.000
_cell.length_c   1.000
_cell.angle_alpha   90.00
_cell.angle_beta   90.00
_cell.angle_gamma   90.00
#
_symmetry.space_group_name_H-M   'P 1'
#
loop_
_entity.id
_entity.type
_entity.pdbx_description
1 polymer ?
#
loop_
_entity_poly.entity_id
_entity_poly.type
_entity_poly.pdbx_seq_one_letter_code
_entity_poly.pdbx_strand_id
1 'polypeptide(L)'
;MRCHQHFDTEAVAVCVSCGRGVCRGCQQPTLDQRMLCGLPQCAALAKKQAAVPFVIAQDCANRATYSKTLVQTLRGITLILAVPSVLLEIILLVTAALRPQAAMADSIVLAGLGIILILLAGVTWRFQSQLSLLQNNWEDLAGEFGSGAVDEPPAST
;
A
#
# COMPACT_ATOMS: atom_id res chain seq x y z
N MET A 1 -38.38 -7.36 10.11
CA MET A 1 -37.87 -7.84 8.80
C MET A 1 -38.20 -9.32 8.70
N ARG A 2 -38.74 -9.81 7.58
CA ARG A 2 -39.25 -11.19 7.42
C ARG A 2 -38.28 -12.06 6.62
N CYS A 3 -38.31 -13.37 6.85
CA CYS A 3 -37.49 -14.33 6.12
C CYS A 3 -37.97 -14.45 4.66
N HIS A 4 -37.07 -14.81 3.74
CA HIS A 4 -37.37 -14.93 2.30
C HIS A 4 -38.38 -16.05 1.97
N GLN A 5 -38.45 -17.07 2.82
CA GLN A 5 -39.32 -18.24 2.64
C GLN A 5 -40.52 -18.26 3.60
N HIS A 6 -40.39 -17.60 4.76
CA HIS A 6 -41.38 -17.65 5.83
C HIS A 6 -41.79 -16.23 6.20
N PHE A 7 -42.98 -15.82 5.74
CA PHE A 7 -43.50 -14.46 5.94
C PHE A 7 -43.98 -14.20 7.36
N ASP A 8 -44.35 -15.24 8.12
CA ASP A 8 -44.93 -15.08 9.46
C ASP A 8 -43.93 -15.33 10.61
N THR A 9 -42.68 -15.67 10.28
CA THR A 9 -41.63 -15.90 11.29
C THR A 9 -40.76 -14.68 11.48
N GLU A 10 -40.45 -14.35 12.74
CA GLU A 10 -39.49 -13.30 13.11
C GLU A 10 -38.08 -13.65 12.60
N ALA A 11 -37.37 -12.64 12.12
CA ALA A 11 -35.96 -12.77 11.74
C ALA A 11 -35.09 -12.77 12.99
N VAL A 12 -34.18 -13.73 13.07
CA VAL A 12 -33.27 -13.95 14.21
C VAL A 12 -31.85 -13.51 13.86
N ALA A 13 -31.54 -13.44 12.57
CA ALA A 13 -30.26 -12.94 12.05
C ALA A 13 -30.46 -12.23 10.70
N VAL A 14 -29.39 -11.64 10.18
CA VAL A 14 -29.35 -11.02 8.84
C VAL A 14 -28.37 -11.80 7.98
N CYS A 15 -28.76 -12.12 6.74
CA CYS A 15 -27.90 -12.82 5.78
C CYS A 15 -26.76 -11.90 5.33
N VAL A 16 -25.51 -12.34 5.47
CA VAL A 16 -24.33 -11.54 5.08
C VAL A 16 -24.28 -11.24 3.57
N SER A 17 -24.83 -12.12 2.72
CA SER A 17 -24.74 -11.94 1.27
C SER A 17 -25.82 -11.03 0.69
N CYS A 18 -27.04 -11.06 1.23
CA CYS A 18 -28.18 -10.30 0.67
C CYS A 18 -28.78 -9.26 1.62
N GLY A 19 -28.29 -9.16 2.85
CA GLY A 19 -28.74 -8.17 3.84
C GLY A 19 -30.17 -8.38 4.37
N ARG A 20 -30.83 -9.49 4.03
CA ARG A 20 -32.21 -9.77 4.45
C ARG A 20 -32.26 -10.56 5.74
N GLY A 21 -33.33 -10.36 6.52
CA GLY A 21 -33.59 -11.13 7.73
C GLY A 21 -33.77 -12.63 7.44
N VAL A 22 -33.31 -13.48 8.35
CA VAL A 22 -33.35 -14.95 8.27
C VAL A 22 -33.99 -15.50 9.53
N CYS A 23 -34.91 -16.46 9.40
CA CYS A 23 -35.49 -17.15 10.55
C CYS A 23 -34.61 -18.33 11.00
N ARG A 24 -34.84 -18.84 12.23
CA ARG A 24 -34.09 -19.97 12.82
C ARG A 24 -34.04 -21.22 11.93
N GLY A 25 -35.10 -21.50 11.16
CA GLY A 25 -35.14 -22.67 10.27
C GLY A 25 -34.36 -22.50 8.96
N CYS A 26 -34.13 -21.26 8.52
CA CYS A 26 -33.45 -20.96 7.26
C CYS A 26 -32.00 -20.47 7.46
N GLN A 27 -31.55 -20.30 8.71
CA GLN A 27 -30.20 -19.86 9.00
C GLN A 27 -29.21 -21.00 8.74
N GLN A 28 -28.20 -20.73 7.93
CA GLN A 28 -27.06 -21.61 7.75
C GLN A 28 -25.82 -20.90 8.29
N PRO A 29 -25.20 -21.41 9.37
CA PRO A 29 -23.95 -20.84 9.86
C PRO A 29 -22.80 -21.13 8.89
N THR A 30 -21.97 -20.14 8.62
CA THR A 30 -20.69 -20.31 7.93
C THR A 30 -19.58 -20.65 8.93
N LEU A 31 -18.40 -21.05 8.43
CA LEU A 31 -17.19 -21.27 9.25
C LEU A 31 -16.86 -20.04 10.12
N ASP A 32 -17.03 -18.84 9.58
CA ASP A 32 -16.78 -17.57 10.29
C ASP A 32 -17.94 -17.12 11.22
N GLN A 33 -18.84 -18.03 11.60
CA GLN A 33 -20.04 -17.76 12.42
C GLN A 33 -21.04 -16.74 11.83
N ARG A 34 -20.87 -16.32 10.56
CA ARG A 34 -21.81 -15.46 9.85
C ARG A 34 -23.02 -16.28 9.38
N MET A 35 -24.18 -15.63 9.28
CA MET A 35 -25.43 -16.29 8.92
C MET A 35 -25.76 -16.11 7.43
N LEU A 36 -26.18 -17.19 6.77
CA LEU A 36 -26.71 -17.20 5.40
C LEU A 36 -28.20 -17.60 5.39
N CYS A 37 -28.96 -17.11 4.41
CA CYS A 37 -30.40 -17.39 4.27
C CYS A 37 -30.76 -18.72 3.59
N GLY A 38 -29.81 -19.64 3.43
CA GLY A 38 -30.00 -20.96 2.81
C GLY A 38 -30.23 -20.96 1.29
N LEU A 39 -30.36 -19.79 0.65
CA LEU A 39 -30.47 -19.66 -0.81
C LEU A 39 -29.13 -20.04 -1.48
N PRO A 40 -29.14 -20.89 -2.54
CA PRO A 40 -27.91 -21.38 -3.18
C PRO A 40 -27.08 -20.25 -3.79
N GLN A 41 -27.73 -19.19 -4.30
CA GLN A 41 -27.06 -17.99 -4.81
C GLN A 41 -26.29 -17.24 -3.72
N CYS A 42 -26.79 -17.19 -2.48
CA CYS A 42 -26.11 -16.55 -1.36
C CYS A 42 -24.91 -17.38 -0.90
N ALA A 43 -25.02 -18.71 -0.91
CA ALA A 43 -23.88 -19.59 -0.63
C ALA A 43 -22.77 -19.45 -1.69
N ALA A 44 -23.13 -19.34 -2.98
CA ALA A 44 -22.17 -19.10 -4.06
C ALA A 44 -21.50 -17.71 -3.96
N LEU A 45 -22.27 -16.68 -3.60
CA LEU A 45 -21.75 -15.33 -3.33
C LEU A 45 -20.82 -15.30 -2.12
N ALA A 46 -21.18 -15.96 -1.02
CA ALA A 46 -20.34 -16.04 0.18
C ALA A 46 -19.00 -16.72 -0.11
N LYS A 47 -19.00 -17.82 -0.89
CA LYS A 47 -17.76 -18.47 -1.35
C LYS A 47 -16.87 -17.53 -2.18
N LYS A 48 -17.47 -16.72 -3.06
CA LYS A 48 -16.72 -15.71 -3.83
C LYS A 48 -16.21 -14.58 -2.94
N GLN A 49 -17.02 -14.13 -1.97
CA GLN A 49 -16.65 -13.10 -1.02
C GLN A 49 -15.52 -13.54 -0.09
N ALA A 50 -15.40 -14.83 0.24
CA ALA A 50 -14.27 -15.37 1.00
C ALA A 50 -12.93 -15.29 0.23
N ALA A 51 -12.96 -15.28 -1.11
CA ALA A 51 -11.75 -15.10 -1.93
C ALA A 51 -11.33 -13.63 -2.07
N VAL A 52 -12.24 -12.68 -1.87
CA VAL A 52 -11.97 -11.24 -1.95
C VAL A 52 -10.89 -10.76 -0.97
N PRO A 53 -10.92 -11.07 0.34
CA PRO A 53 -9.90 -10.62 1.27
C PRO A 53 -8.51 -11.17 0.93
N PHE A 54 -8.43 -12.41 0.43
CA PHE A 54 -7.16 -12.98 -0.03
C PHE A 54 -6.60 -12.21 -1.24
N VAL A 55 -7.43 -11.90 -2.24
CA VAL A 55 -7.01 -11.13 -3.42
C VAL A 55 -6.60 -9.71 -3.02
N ILE A 56 -7.33 -9.07 -2.11
CA ILE A 56 -6.98 -7.73 -1.60
C ILE A 56 -5.64 -7.77 -0.84
N ALA A 57 -5.45 -8.76 0.05
CA ALA A 57 -4.20 -8.92 0.78
C ALA A 57 -3.01 -9.16 -0.17
N GLN A 58 -3.20 -10.00 -1.20
CA GLN A 58 -2.19 -10.26 -2.20
C GLN A 58 -1.87 -9.02 -3.07
N ASP A 59 -2.88 -8.23 -3.48
CA ASP A 59 -2.65 -6.98 -4.22
C ASP A 59 -1.91 -5.96 -3.34
N CYS A 60 -2.26 -5.84 -2.06
CA CYS A 60 -1.56 -4.96 -1.12
C CYS A 60 -0.09 -5.38 -0.95
N ALA A 61 0.19 -6.68 -0.78
CA ALA A 61 1.55 -7.20 -0.67
C ALA A 61 2.38 -6.96 -1.95
N ASN A 62 1.76 -7.13 -3.13
CA ASN A 62 2.41 -6.83 -4.41
C ASN A 62 2.73 -5.34 -4.55
N ARG A 63 1.80 -4.45 -4.17
CA ARG A 63 2.03 -2.99 -4.17
C ARG A 63 3.12 -2.56 -3.20
N ALA A 64 3.17 -3.16 -2.00
CA ALA A 64 4.24 -2.93 -1.03
C ALA A 64 5.61 -3.34 -1.62
N THR A 65 5.69 -4.49 -2.28
CA THR A 65 6.94 -4.96 -2.92
C THR A 65 7.38 -4.05 -4.08
N TYR A 66 6.43 -3.62 -4.93
CA TYR A 66 6.70 -2.72 -6.04
C TYR A 66 7.21 -1.36 -5.55
N SER A 67 6.52 -0.77 -4.57
CA SER A 67 6.91 0.52 -3.97
C SER A 67 8.29 0.46 -3.31
N LYS A 68 8.62 -0.62 -2.59
CA LYS A 68 9.95 -0.85 -2.02
C LYS A 68 11.06 -0.85 -3.08
N THR A 69 10.83 -1.53 -4.19
CA THR A 69 11.78 -1.59 -5.33
C THR A 69 11.97 -0.20 -5.95
N LEU A 70 10.89 0.57 -6.09
CA LEU A 70 10.91 1.91 -6.65
C LEU A 70 11.66 2.89 -5.72
N VAL A 71 11.42 2.82 -4.41
CA VAL A 71 12.14 3.59 -3.37
C VAL A 71 13.64 3.29 -3.40
N GLN A 72 14.03 2.01 -3.48
CA GLN A 72 15.44 1.62 -3.57
C GLN A 72 16.11 2.14 -4.85
N THR A 73 15.41 2.05 -5.98
CA THR A 73 15.91 2.55 -7.27
C THR A 73 16.09 4.06 -7.25
N LEU A 74 15.10 4.80 -6.75
CA LEU A 74 15.18 6.26 -6.58
C LEU A 74 16.33 6.65 -5.66
N ARG A 75 16.52 5.95 -4.54
CA ARG A 75 17.64 6.20 -3.63
C ARG A 75 18.99 6.04 -4.32
N GLY A 76 19.13 5.01 -5.16
CA GLY A 76 20.32 4.80 -5.98
C GLY A 76 20.56 5.97 -6.94
N ILE A 77 19.53 6.39 -7.66
CA ILE A 77 19.60 7.54 -8.59
C ILE A 77 19.97 8.83 -7.85
N THR A 78 19.35 9.10 -6.69
CA THR A 78 19.65 10.30 -5.89
C THR A 78 21.12 10.31 -5.46
N LEU A 79 21.69 9.19 -5.03
CA LEU A 79 23.11 9.10 -4.68
C LEU A 79 24.02 9.35 -5.89
N ILE A 80 23.69 8.74 -7.04
CA ILE A 80 24.44 8.91 -8.28
C ILE A 80 24.42 10.37 -8.77
N LEU A 81 23.33 11.11 -8.56
CA LEU A 81 23.25 12.52 -8.95
C LEU A 81 23.87 13.45 -7.91
N ALA A 82 23.61 13.23 -6.62
CA ALA A 82 24.03 14.14 -5.55
C ALA A 82 25.54 14.12 -5.30
N VAL A 83 26.15 12.92 -5.25
CA VAL A 83 27.58 12.79 -4.92
C VAL A 83 28.50 13.51 -5.91
N PRO A 84 28.43 13.27 -7.24
CA PRO A 84 29.29 13.97 -8.19
C PRO A 84 28.95 15.46 -8.29
N SER A 85 27.69 15.84 -8.08
CA SER A 85 27.27 17.24 -8.08
C SER A 85 27.90 18.02 -6.92
N VAL A 86 27.86 17.49 -5.70
CA VAL A 86 28.52 18.09 -4.54
C VAL A 86 30.05 18.13 -4.74
N LEU A 87 30.63 17.06 -5.28
CA LEU A 87 32.06 17.01 -5.56
C LEU A 87 32.48 18.08 -6.58
N LEU A 88 31.68 18.27 -7.64
CA LEU A 88 31.92 19.29 -8.66
C LEU A 88 31.89 20.69 -8.07
N GLU A 89 30.91 21.01 -7.23
CA GLU A 89 30.81 22.30 -6.53
C GLU A 89 32.00 22.57 -5.62
N ILE A 90 32.47 21.55 -4.88
CA ILE A 90 33.67 21.67 -4.04
C ILE A 90 34.90 21.97 -4.91
N ILE A 91 35.07 21.26 -6.03
CA ILE A 91 36.19 21.50 -6.95
C ILE A 91 36.12 22.91 -7.55
N LEU A 92 34.93 23.39 -7.91
CA LEU A 92 34.74 24.75 -8.42
C LEU A 92 35.09 25.80 -7.36
N LEU A 93 34.65 25.61 -6.11
CA LEU A 93 35.00 26.49 -4.99
C LEU A 93 36.50 26.55 -4.74
N VAL A 94 37.17 25.40 -4.73
CA VAL A 94 38.63 25.32 -4.52
C VAL A 94 39.38 25.96 -5.68
N THR A 95 38.97 25.71 -6.93
CA THR A 95 39.63 26.31 -8.10
C THR A 95 39.42 27.82 -8.17
N ALA A 96 38.23 28.32 -7.84
CA ALA A 96 37.93 29.75 -7.76
C ALA A 96 38.77 30.45 -6.66
N ALA A 97 38.96 29.80 -5.51
CA ALA A 97 39.79 30.33 -4.42
C ALA A 97 41.28 30.40 -4.80
N LEU A 98 41.78 29.41 -5.55
CA LEU A 98 43.19 29.32 -5.94
C LEU A 98 43.53 30.19 -7.17
N ARG A 99 42.58 30.40 -8.10
CA ARG A 99 42.82 31.13 -9.36
C ARG A 99 41.60 31.96 -9.79
N PRO A 100 41.35 33.11 -9.15
CA PRO A 100 40.12 33.90 -9.36
C PRO A 100 39.99 34.52 -10.77
N GLN A 101 41.11 34.72 -11.49
CA GLN A 101 41.10 35.37 -12.81
C GLN A 101 40.87 34.42 -13.99
N ALA A 102 41.00 33.09 -13.81
CA ALA A 102 40.96 32.12 -14.91
C ALA A 102 39.56 31.49 -15.15
N ALA A 103 38.55 31.85 -14.36
CA ALA A 103 37.36 31.02 -14.13
C ALA A 103 36.02 31.71 -14.47
N MET A 104 35.97 32.65 -15.42
CA MET A 104 34.81 33.55 -15.49
C MET A 104 33.62 33.04 -16.32
N ALA A 105 33.82 32.33 -17.43
CA ALA A 105 32.71 31.91 -18.29
C ALA A 105 32.29 30.45 -18.06
N ASP A 106 33.23 29.50 -18.18
CA ASP A 106 32.93 28.07 -18.08
C ASP A 106 32.51 27.63 -16.67
N SER A 107 33.00 28.32 -15.63
CA SER A 107 32.67 28.02 -14.24
C SER A 107 31.23 28.40 -13.87
N ILE A 108 30.66 29.43 -14.52
CA ILE A 108 29.26 29.80 -14.31
C ILE A 108 28.33 28.71 -14.85
N VAL A 109 28.64 28.15 -16.02
CA VAL A 109 27.85 27.07 -16.63
C VAL A 109 27.93 25.81 -15.77
N LEU A 110 29.13 25.44 -15.29
CA LEU A 110 29.33 24.27 -14.43
C LEU A 110 28.63 24.41 -13.07
N ALA A 111 28.70 25.59 -12.44
CA ALA A 111 27.97 25.87 -11.20
C ALA A 111 26.45 25.84 -11.41
N GLY A 112 25.97 26.41 -12.53
CA GLY A 112 24.55 26.32 -12.88
C GLY A 112 24.07 24.87 -13.03
N LEU A 113 24.85 24.03 -13.69
CA LEU A 113 24.56 22.60 -13.85
C LEU A 113 24.62 21.85 -12.50
N GLY A 114 25.61 22.16 -11.65
CA GLY A 114 25.72 21.60 -10.31
C GLY A 114 24.49 21.92 -9.45
N ILE A 115 24.05 23.18 -9.41
CA ILE A 115 22.84 23.60 -8.70
C ILE A 115 21.60 22.85 -9.21
N ILE A 116 21.43 22.71 -10.53
CA ILE A 116 20.29 21.97 -11.10
C ILE A 116 20.28 20.51 -10.64
N LEU A 117 21.45 19.85 -10.62
CA LEU A 117 21.57 18.48 -10.16
C LEU A 117 21.25 18.35 -8.66
N ILE A 118 21.67 19.31 -7.83
CA ILE A 118 21.30 19.36 -6.40
C ILE A 118 19.78 19.50 -6.23
N LEU A 119 19.14 20.38 -7.00
CA LEU A 119 17.69 20.56 -6.96
C LEU A 119 16.96 19.28 -7.38
N LEU A 120 17.41 18.61 -8.44
CA LEU A 120 16.87 17.31 -8.88
C LEU A 120 17.07 16.22 -7.82
N ALA A 121 18.22 16.18 -7.16
CA ALA A 121 18.47 15.28 -6.04
C ALA A 121 17.51 15.57 -4.86
N GLY A 122 17.26 16.84 -4.55
CA GLY A 122 16.29 17.24 -3.53
C GLY A 122 14.85 16.83 -3.86
N VAL A 123 14.43 16.99 -5.12
CA VAL A 123 13.10 16.55 -5.59
C VAL A 123 12.97 15.03 -5.48
N THR A 124 13.95 14.28 -5.98
CA THR A 124 13.94 12.81 -5.90
C THR A 124 13.92 12.31 -4.45
N TRP A 125 14.66 12.96 -3.55
CA TRP A 125 14.60 12.69 -2.11
C TRP A 125 13.20 12.91 -1.51
N ARG A 126 12.55 14.02 -1.86
CA ARG A 126 11.16 14.29 -1.45
C ARG A 126 10.20 13.20 -1.95
N PHE A 127 10.30 12.81 -3.22
CA PHE A 127 9.49 11.72 -3.76
C PHE A 127 9.75 10.39 -3.03
N GLN A 128 11.01 10.08 -2.74
CA GLN A 128 11.38 8.90 -1.97
C GLN A 128 10.71 8.88 -0.59
N SER A 129 10.69 10.02 0.12
CA SER A 129 10.06 10.13 1.44
C SER A 129 8.55 9.89 1.41
N GLN A 130 7.87 10.41 0.38
CA GLN A 130 6.43 10.19 0.19
C GLN A 130 6.12 8.73 -0.13
N LEU A 131 6.95 8.11 -0.98
CA LEU A 131 6.79 6.70 -1.33
C LEU A 131 7.05 5.77 -0.14
N SER A 132 7.98 6.09 0.77
CA SER A 132 8.17 5.31 1.99
C SER A 132 6.97 5.37 2.93
N LEU A 133 6.30 6.52 3.02
CA LEU A 133 5.05 6.64 3.81
C LEU A 133 3.93 5.80 3.20
N LEU A 134 3.79 5.83 1.87
CA LEU A 134 2.84 4.98 1.16
C LEU A 134 3.16 3.50 1.37
N GLN A 135 4.42 3.10 1.30
CA GLN A 135 4.84 1.71 1.53
C GLN A 135 4.40 1.24 2.93
N ASN A 136 4.69 2.02 3.98
CA ASN A 136 4.29 1.67 5.35
C ASN A 136 2.77 1.52 5.46
N ASN A 137 1.98 2.43 4.87
CA ASN A 137 0.53 2.32 4.86
C ASN A 137 0.03 1.03 4.17
N TRP A 138 0.67 0.61 3.07
CA TRP A 138 0.31 -0.65 2.40
C TRP A 138 0.70 -1.89 3.21
N GLU A 139 1.83 -1.84 3.92
CA GLU A 139 2.28 -2.91 4.83
C GLU A 139 1.31 -3.05 6.01
N ASP A 140 0.87 -1.93 6.60
CA ASP A 140 -0.12 -1.92 7.69
C ASP A 140 -1.47 -2.49 7.24
N LEU A 141 -1.98 -2.06 6.08
CA LEU A 141 -3.21 -2.59 5.50
C LEU A 141 -3.10 -4.09 5.20
N ALA A 142 -1.98 -4.53 4.63
CA ALA A 142 -1.74 -5.96 4.38
C ALA A 142 -1.73 -6.77 5.69
N GLY A 143 -1.20 -6.20 6.77
CA GLY A 143 -1.24 -6.77 8.11
C GLY A 143 -2.67 -6.96 8.63
N GLU A 144 -3.52 -5.92 8.53
CA GLU A 144 -4.92 -5.97 8.99
C GLU A 144 -5.73 -7.07 8.28
N PHE A 145 -5.57 -7.20 6.97
CA PHE A 145 -6.25 -8.25 6.19
C PHE A 145 -5.64 -9.65 6.42
N GLY A 146 -4.37 -9.73 6.81
CA GLY A 146 -3.69 -10.99 7.12
C GLY A 146 -4.01 -11.53 8.52
N SER A 147 -4.11 -10.67 9.53
CA SER A 147 -4.37 -11.07 10.92
C SER A 147 -5.82 -11.47 11.17
N GLY A 148 -6.78 -10.91 10.43
CA GLY A 148 -8.21 -11.24 10.56
C GLY A 148 -8.59 -12.65 10.08
N ALA A 149 -7.65 -13.42 9.50
CA ALA A 149 -7.90 -14.78 9.01
C ALA A 149 -7.54 -15.88 10.03
N VAL A 150 -6.99 -15.53 11.20
CA VAL A 150 -6.46 -16.50 12.19
C VAL A 150 -6.99 -16.22 13.60
N ASP A 151 -8.27 -15.89 13.73
CA ASP A 151 -8.96 -16.17 14.99
C ASP A 151 -9.28 -17.68 15.00
N GLU A 152 -8.26 -18.46 15.34
CA GLU A 152 -8.37 -19.89 15.59
C GLU A 152 -9.44 -20.07 16.69
N PRO A 153 -10.55 -20.79 16.43
CA PRO A 153 -11.59 -20.94 17.44
C PRO A 153 -10.97 -21.59 18.68
N PRO A 154 -11.30 -21.09 19.90
CA PRO A 154 -10.71 -21.65 21.12
C PRO A 154 -10.97 -23.15 21.14
N ALA A 155 -9.89 -23.92 21.25
CA ALA A 155 -9.95 -25.36 21.33
C ALA A 155 -10.93 -25.75 22.45
N SER A 156 -12.10 -26.26 22.06
CA SER A 156 -13.11 -26.73 22.99
C SER A 156 -12.60 -28.02 23.63
N THR A 157 -12.09 -27.91 24.86
CA THR A 157 -11.86 -29.03 25.79
C THR A 157 -13.16 -29.49 26.42
#